data_AF-A0A957WP44-F1
#
_entry.id   AF-A0A957WP44-F1
#
_cell.length_a   1.000
_cell.length_b   1.000
_cell.length_c   1.000
_cell.angle_alpha   90.00
_cell.angle_beta   90.00
_cell.angle_gamma   90.00
#
_symmetry.space_group_name_H-M   'P 1'
#
loop_
_entity.id
_entity.type
_entity.pdbx_description
1 polymer ?
#
loop_
_entity_poly.entity_id
_entity_poly.type
_entity_poly.pdbx_seq_one_letter_code
_entity_poly.pdbx_strand_id
1 'polypeptide(L)'
;MFKSTPTTGSTEIARLLTEMNKKGGFPISVLTDREGFPIASAANPDQDPDTQSAVVALVQKTASQVSHQLGMAQTDEISLYDAKGRRLVCRPFSANNH
;
A
#
# COMPACT_ATOMS: atom_id res chain seq x y z
N MET A 1 -34.80 -3.03 -14.15
CA MET A 1 -34.40 -4.09 -13.22
C MET A 1 -32.88 -4.25 -13.35
N PHE A 2 -32.09 -3.52 -12.57
CA PHE A 2 -30.63 -3.60 -12.61
C PHE A 2 -30.18 -4.69 -11.63
N LYS A 3 -29.67 -5.80 -12.14
CA LYS A 3 -28.98 -6.80 -11.31
C LYS A 3 -27.64 -6.20 -10.90
N SER A 4 -27.50 -5.81 -9.65
CA SER A 4 -26.20 -5.50 -9.05
C SER A 4 -25.41 -6.81 -8.99
N THR A 5 -24.40 -6.96 -9.84
CA THR A 5 -23.39 -8.00 -9.69
C THR A 5 -22.69 -7.82 -8.34
N PRO A 6 -22.43 -8.90 -7.57
CA PRO A 6 -21.71 -8.79 -6.31
C PRO A 6 -20.27 -8.34 -6.60
N THR A 7 -19.98 -7.06 -6.38
CA THR A 7 -18.61 -6.54 -6.42
C THR A 7 -17.89 -7.11 -5.21
N THR A 8 -16.90 -7.99 -5.43
CA THR A 8 -16.03 -8.44 -4.35
C THR A 8 -15.30 -7.23 -3.75
N GLY A 9 -15.07 -7.24 -2.43
CA GLY A 9 -14.44 -6.09 -1.74
C GLY A 9 -13.10 -5.67 -2.35
N SER A 10 -12.30 -6.64 -2.83
CA SER A 10 -11.03 -6.38 -3.52
C SER A 10 -11.20 -5.62 -4.84
N THR A 11 -12.27 -5.85 -5.59
CA THR A 11 -12.56 -5.15 -6.85
C THR A 11 -12.87 -3.68 -6.60
N GLU A 12 -13.64 -3.38 -5.56
CA GLU A 12 -13.97 -1.99 -5.20
C GLU A 12 -12.74 -1.26 -4.65
N ILE A 13 -11.90 -1.92 -3.87
CA ILE A 13 -10.63 -1.35 -3.40
C ILE A 13 -9.70 -1.05 -4.59
N ALA A 14 -9.56 -1.98 -5.54
CA ALA A 14 -8.74 -1.75 -6.75
C ALA A 14 -9.24 -0.54 -7.57
N ARG A 15 -10.57 -0.35 -7.65
CA ARG A 15 -11.18 0.83 -8.27
C ARG A 15 -10.81 2.11 -7.51
N LEU A 16 -10.87 2.11 -6.19
CA LEU A 16 -10.47 3.26 -5.36
C LEU A 16 -8.98 3.59 -5.51
N LEU A 17 -8.11 2.57 -5.52
CA LEU A 17 -6.67 2.73 -5.76
C LEU A 17 -6.39 3.32 -7.15
N THR A 18 -7.15 2.90 -8.17
CA THR A 18 -7.06 3.45 -9.52
C THR A 18 -7.41 4.93 -9.55
N GLU A 19 -8.50 5.33 -8.88
CA GLU A 19 -8.92 6.73 -8.81
C GLU A 19 -7.93 7.58 -7.99
N MET A 20 -7.36 7.02 -6.92
CA MET A 20 -6.31 7.65 -6.14
C MET A 20 -5.06 7.90 -7.00
N ASN A 21 -4.63 6.92 -7.79
CA ASN A 21 -3.49 7.05 -8.69
C ASN A 21 -3.71 8.15 -9.72
N LYS A 22 -4.89 8.19 -10.35
CA LYS A 22 -5.25 9.24 -11.33
C LYS A 22 -5.21 10.64 -10.72
N LYS A 23 -5.79 10.82 -9.52
CA LYS A 23 -5.85 12.14 -8.85
C LYS A 23 -4.49 12.58 -8.29
N GLY A 24 -3.73 11.65 -7.74
CA GLY A 24 -2.43 11.93 -7.12
C GLY A 24 -1.24 11.88 -8.06
N GLY A 25 -1.43 11.44 -9.31
CA GLY A 25 -0.34 11.20 -10.26
C GLY A 25 0.57 10.05 -9.83
N PHE A 26 0.06 9.08 -9.06
CA PHE A 26 0.85 7.95 -8.60
C PHE A 26 0.96 6.88 -9.71
N PRO A 27 2.16 6.37 -10.01
CA PRO A 27 2.32 5.32 -11.01
C PRO A 27 1.84 3.95 -10.53
N ILE A 28 1.80 3.74 -9.21
CA ILE A 28 1.40 2.50 -8.57
C ILE A 28 0.91 2.75 -7.14
N SER A 29 -0.08 1.97 -6.73
CA SER A 29 -0.49 1.84 -5.33
C SER A 29 -0.86 0.40 -5.04
N VAL A 30 -0.50 -0.06 -3.85
CA VAL A 30 -0.76 -1.42 -3.37
C VAL A 30 -1.35 -1.35 -1.97
N LEU A 31 -2.32 -2.23 -1.71
CA LEU A 31 -2.80 -2.54 -0.39
C LEU A 31 -2.39 -3.97 -0.07
N THR A 32 -1.64 -4.14 1.01
CA THR A 32 -1.19 -5.45 1.49
C THR A 32 -1.70 -5.71 2.89
N ASP A 33 -1.63 -6.95 3.33
CA ASP A 33 -1.65 -7.25 4.76
C ASP A 33 -0.31 -6.92 5.44
N ARG A 34 -0.16 -7.32 6.71
CA ARG A 34 1.06 -7.10 7.51
C ARG A 34 2.24 -7.98 7.12
N GLU A 35 2.00 -9.05 6.36
CA GLU A 35 3.05 -9.93 5.85
C GLU A 35 3.49 -9.51 4.42
N GLY A 36 2.79 -8.54 3.84
CA GLY A 36 3.06 -8.03 2.50
C GLY A 36 2.33 -8.78 1.39
N PHE A 37 1.35 -9.63 1.72
CA PHE A 37 0.53 -10.28 0.71
C PHE A 37 -0.46 -9.27 0.10
N PRO A 38 -0.59 -9.21 -1.23
CA PRO A 38 -1.44 -8.23 -1.89
C PRO A 38 -2.93 -8.53 -1.66
N ILE A 39 -3.65 -7.51 -1.17
CA ILE A 39 -5.12 -7.51 -1.06
C ILE A 39 -5.74 -6.90 -2.32
N ALA A 40 -5.15 -5.80 -2.80
CA ALA A 40 -5.54 -5.10 -4.02
C ALA A 40 -4.40 -4.21 -4.51
N SER A 41 -4.37 -3.90 -5.80
CA SER A 41 -3.39 -2.99 -6.38
C SER A 41 -3.99 -2.23 -7.56
N ALA A 42 -3.39 -1.08 -7.88
CA ALA A 42 -3.60 -0.36 -9.11
C ALA A 42 -2.24 0.13 -9.61
N ALA A 43 -1.93 -0.13 -10.88
CA ALA A 43 -0.61 0.09 -11.44
C ALA A 43 -0.74 0.54 -12.90
N ASN A 44 0.17 1.42 -13.33
CA ASN A 44 0.39 1.67 -14.75
C ASN A 44 0.95 0.39 -15.42
N PRO A 45 0.79 0.23 -16.75
CA PRO A 45 1.21 -0.99 -17.45
C PRO A 45 2.68 -1.38 -17.25
N ASP A 46 3.56 -0.39 -17.02
CA ASP A 46 5.00 -0.59 -16.85
C ASP A 46 5.41 -0.87 -15.38
N GLN A 47 4.45 -1.08 -14.49
CA GLN A 47 4.71 -1.28 -13.06
C GLN A 47 4.30 -2.69 -12.61
N ASP A 48 5.10 -3.28 -11.74
CA ASP A 48 4.85 -4.61 -11.16
C ASP A 48 4.32 -4.48 -9.72
N PRO A 49 3.02 -4.77 -9.48
CA PRO A 49 2.42 -4.71 -8.16
C PRO A 49 2.93 -5.77 -7.18
N ASP A 50 3.40 -6.92 -7.66
CA ASP A 50 3.90 -7.99 -6.80
C ASP A 50 5.26 -7.60 -6.22
N THR A 51 6.13 -7.06 -7.08
CA THR A 51 7.41 -6.47 -6.65
C THR A 51 7.18 -5.37 -5.61
N GLN A 52 6.22 -4.47 -5.82
CA GLN A 52 5.95 -3.41 -4.83
C GLN A 52 5.40 -3.96 -3.52
N SER A 53 4.56 -5.00 -3.55
CA SER A 53 4.02 -5.62 -2.34
C SER A 53 5.13 -6.25 -1.50
N ALA A 54 6.10 -6.93 -2.13
CA ALA A 54 7.29 -7.45 -1.46
C ALA A 54 8.16 -6.33 -0.84
N VAL A 55 8.30 -5.19 -1.51
CA VAL A 55 9.00 -4.02 -0.97
C VAL A 55 8.30 -3.48 0.27
N VAL A 56 6.96 -3.40 0.28
CA VAL A 56 6.20 -2.99 1.46
C VAL A 56 6.48 -3.90 2.65
N ALA A 57 6.53 -5.23 2.46
CA ALA A 57 6.87 -6.19 3.52
C ALA A 57 8.25 -5.91 4.14
N LEU A 58 9.25 -5.66 3.28
CA LEU A 58 10.61 -5.33 3.71
C LEU A 58 10.63 -4.02 4.50
N VAL A 59 9.98 -2.98 3.99
CA VAL A 59 9.90 -1.65 4.63
C VAL A 59 9.21 -1.75 5.99
N GLN A 60 8.11 -2.49 6.10
CA GLN A 60 7.42 -2.71 7.37
C GLN A 60 8.30 -3.45 8.39
N LYS A 61 9.01 -4.50 7.96
CA LYS A 61 9.95 -5.23 8.81
C LYS A 61 11.08 -4.34 9.32
N THR A 62 11.69 -3.56 8.44
CA THR A 62 12.76 -2.63 8.82
C THR A 62 12.24 -1.56 9.77
N ALA A 63 11.09 -0.97 9.50
CA ALA A 63 10.51 0.04 10.39
C ALA A 63 10.18 -0.52 11.76
N SER A 64 9.63 -1.73 11.85
CA SER A 64 9.38 -2.40 13.13
C SER A 64 10.68 -2.60 13.94
N GLN A 65 11.76 -3.03 13.29
CA GLN A 65 13.07 -3.20 13.93
C GLN A 65 13.62 -1.86 14.44
N VAL A 66 13.56 -0.81 13.63
CA VAL A 66 14.03 0.53 13.99
C VAL A 66 13.21 1.11 15.14
N SER A 67 11.88 1.03 15.07
CA SER A 67 11.00 1.50 16.16
C SER A 67 11.31 0.80 17.48
N HIS A 68 11.53 -0.53 17.44
CA HIS A 68 11.91 -1.28 18.63
C HIS A 68 13.26 -0.83 19.22
N GLN A 69 14.28 -0.64 18.37
CA GLN A 69 15.60 -0.19 18.81
C GLN A 69 15.58 1.24 19.39
N LEU A 70 14.72 2.10 18.86
CA LEU A 70 14.57 3.48 19.32
C LEU A 70 13.59 3.65 20.49
N GLY A 71 12.95 2.57 20.95
CA GLY A 71 11.91 2.65 21.99
C GLY A 71 10.68 3.44 21.55
N MET A 72 10.41 3.49 20.24
CA MET A 72 9.27 4.19 19.66
C MET A 72 8.05 3.28 19.61
N ALA A 73 6.86 3.90 19.70
CA ALA A 73 5.61 3.23 19.37
C ALA A 73 5.57 2.84 17.87
N GLN A 74 4.51 2.14 17.47
CA GLN A 74 4.31 1.76 16.07
C GLN A 74 4.38 2.98 15.14
N THR A 75 5.12 2.86 14.04
CA THR A 75 5.29 3.93 13.06
C THR A 75 3.99 4.19 12.30
N ASP A 76 3.55 5.44 12.22
CA ASP A 76 2.34 5.86 11.47
C ASP A 76 2.59 6.09 9.97
N GLU A 77 3.80 6.49 9.59
CA GLU A 77 4.20 6.66 8.19
C GLU A 77 5.70 6.42 8.01
N ILE A 78 6.05 5.77 6.90
CA ILE A 78 7.42 5.66 6.41
C ILE A 78 7.48 6.33 5.04
N SER A 79 8.42 7.26 4.87
CA SER A 79 8.66 7.95 3.61
C SER A 79 10.11 7.77 3.19
N LEU A 80 10.34 7.17 2.02
CA LEU A 80 11.67 6.98 1.42
C LEU A 80 11.77 7.79 0.14
N TYR A 81 12.88 8.50 -0.03
CA TYR A 81 13.22 9.22 -1.25
C TYR A 81 14.45 8.60 -1.88
N ASP A 82 14.44 8.42 -3.20
CA ASP A 82 15.66 8.12 -3.93
C ASP A 82 16.37 9.38 -4.41
N ALA A 83 17.59 9.23 -4.93
CA ALA A 83 18.39 10.35 -5.45
C ALA A 83 17.76 11.06 -6.67
N LYS A 84 16.74 10.46 -7.30
CA LYS A 84 15.99 11.03 -8.42
C LYS A 84 14.72 11.73 -7.98
N GLY A 85 14.46 11.81 -6.67
CA GLY A 85 13.28 12.44 -6.09
C GLY A 85 12.01 11.58 -6.13
N ARG A 86 12.11 10.30 -6.49
CA ARG A 86 10.98 9.37 -6.37
C ARG A 86 10.71 9.10 -4.90
N ARG A 87 9.43 9.07 -4.53
CA ARG A 87 8.98 8.87 -3.15
C ARG A 87 8.17 7.58 -3.02
N LEU A 88 8.55 6.73 -2.08
CA LEU A 88 7.72 5.66 -1.55
C LEU A 88 7.10 6.12 -0.23
N VAL A 89 5.80 5.92 -0.08
CA VAL A 89 5.06 6.20 1.16
C VAL A 89 4.36 4.92 1.61
N CYS A 90 4.67 4.46 2.82
CA CYS A 90 3.99 3.33 3.44
C CYS A 90 3.27 3.83 4.69
N ARG A 91 1.95 3.69 4.72
CA ARG A 91 1.09 4.09 5.85
C ARG A 91 0.34 2.87 6.38
N PRO A 92 0.79 2.27 7.48
CA PRO A 92 0.01 1.22 8.13
C PRO A 92 -1.30 1.81 8.64
N PHE A 93 -2.36 1.01 8.56
CA PHE A 93 -3.63 1.33 9.19
C PHE A 93 -4.27 0.04 9.70
N SER A 94 -5.20 0.19 10.63
CA SER A 94 -6.04 -0.92 11.11
C SER A 94 -7.46 -0.72 10.60
N ALA A 95 -8.00 -1.72 9.91
CA ALA A 95 -9.42 -1.80 9.62
C ALA A 95 -10.07 -2.55 10.79
N ASN A 96 -10.92 -1.85 11.55
CA ASN A 96 -11.54 -2.22 12.83
C ASN A 96 -10.68 -1.89 14.06
N ASN A 97 -11.20 -0.99 14.90
CA ASN A 97 -10.67 -0.67 16.24
C ASN A 97 -10.90 -1.85 17.21
N HIS A 98 -10.20 -2.96 17.01
CA HIS A 98 -10.07 -4.02 18.03
C HIS A 98 -8.62 -4.45 18.17
#